data_AF-A0A8S3FP94-F1
#
_entry.id   AF-A0A8S3FP94-F1
#
_cell.length_a   1.000
_cell.length_b   1.000
_cell.length_c   1.000
_cell.angle_alpha   90.00
_cell.angle_beta   90.00
_cell.angle_gamma   90.00
#
_symmetry.space_group_name_H-M   'P 1'
#
loop_
_entity.id
_entity.type
_entity.pdbx_description
1 polymer ?
#
loop_
_entity_poly.entity_id
_entity_poly.type
_entity_poly.pdbx_seq_one_letter_code
_entity_poly.pdbx_strand_id
1 'polypeptide(L)'
;MADSKVTGVYRVPPFYYLHVLDQNKNVSRLEVGPLTFVKQDHEKVLVGPERMIIIPPRHYCVVENPAVRDKNAKVVIDSNGQVKLLHSDVDIRFAQEPFPLYPGEILKQNVTPLKVIEPNCALRLRAVLDFTDENDQQIRAGDEFLFCGPGTYLPRKEVSVEEQIKAVILKPNEAVRLR
;
A
#
# COMPACT_ATOMS: atom_id res chain seq x y z
N MET A 1 -22.57 -28.73 -2.28
CA MET A 1 -22.58 -29.11 -3.70
C MET A 1 -23.06 -27.92 -4.51
N ALA A 2 -22.13 -27.08 -4.94
CA ALA A 2 -22.40 -26.00 -5.88
C ALA A 2 -21.45 -26.24 -7.06
N ASP A 3 -22.07 -26.33 -8.22
CA ASP A 3 -21.53 -26.68 -9.53
C ASP A 3 -20.24 -25.90 -9.86
N SER A 4 -19.08 -26.50 -9.61
CA SER A 4 -17.79 -25.97 -10.06
C SER A 4 -17.66 -26.30 -11.55
N LYS A 5 -18.36 -25.54 -12.39
CA LYS A 5 -18.10 -25.51 -13.82
C LYS A 5 -16.60 -25.40 -14.01
N VAL A 6 -16.00 -26.37 -14.69
CA VAL A 6 -14.62 -26.29 -15.15
C VAL A 6 -14.58 -25.17 -16.20
N THR A 7 -14.54 -23.93 -15.74
CA THR A 7 -14.40 -22.75 -16.59
C THR A 7 -12.96 -22.71 -17.04
N GLY A 8 -12.68 -23.36 -18.18
CA GLY A 8 -11.40 -23.22 -18.88
C GLY A 8 -11.21 -21.83 -19.50
N VAL A 9 -12.26 -21.01 -19.54
CA VAL A 9 -12.25 -19.66 -20.10
C VAL A 9 -12.68 -18.65 -19.05
N TYR A 10 -11.85 -17.64 -18.82
CA TYR A 10 -12.06 -16.54 -17.88
C TYR A 10 -12.11 -15.23 -18.65
N ARG A 11 -13.24 -14.53 -18.60
CA ARG A 11 -13.35 -13.18 -19.15
C ARG A 11 -12.86 -12.19 -18.10
N VAL A 12 -11.77 -11.48 -18.39
CA VAL A 12 -11.17 -10.47 -17.52
C VAL A 12 -11.53 -9.09 -18.08
N PRO A 13 -12.46 -8.35 -17.44
CA PRO A 13 -12.83 -7.00 -17.89
C PRO A 13 -11.69 -5.98 -17.72
N PRO A 14 -11.81 -4.77 -18.28
CA PRO A 14 -10.92 -3.66 -17.96
C PRO A 14 -10.86 -3.40 -16.45
N PHE A 15 -9.67 -3.10 -15.91
CA PHE A 15 -9.41 -2.90 -14.47
C PHE A 15 -9.70 -4.13 -13.59
N TYR A 16 -9.61 -5.33 -14.16
CA TYR A 16 -9.59 -6.58 -13.42
C TYR A 16 -8.28 -7.33 -13.68
N TYR A 17 -7.94 -8.24 -12.80
CA TYR A 17 -6.77 -9.09 -12.93
C TYR A 17 -7.01 -10.52 -12.42
N LEU A 18 -6.13 -11.42 -12.86
CA LEU A 18 -6.04 -12.81 -12.44
C LEU A 18 -4.63 -13.13 -11.95
N HIS A 19 -4.51 -14.08 -11.02
CA HIS A 19 -3.25 -14.78 -10.78
C HIS A 19 -3.33 -16.19 -11.35
N VAL A 20 -2.34 -16.55 -12.16
CA VAL A 20 -2.26 -17.86 -12.81
C VAL A 20 -0.95 -18.52 -12.40
N LEU A 21 -1.06 -19.72 -11.85
CA LEU A 21 0.07 -20.60 -11.54
C LEU A 21 0.32 -21.54 -12.71
N ASP A 22 1.51 -21.46 -13.30
CA ASP A 22 2.06 -22.49 -14.18
C ASP A 22 2.60 -23.63 -13.31
N GLN A 23 2.01 -24.82 -13.39
CA GLN A 23 2.37 -26.00 -12.59
C GLN A 23 3.67 -26.67 -13.06
N ASN A 24 4.09 -26.47 -14.31
CA ASN A 24 5.34 -27.03 -14.81
C ASN A 24 6.53 -26.28 -14.24
N LYS A 25 6.41 -24.95 -14.13
CA LYS A 25 7.46 -24.07 -13.60
C LYS A 25 7.27 -23.74 -12.12
N ASN A 26 6.09 -24.03 -11.57
CA ASN A 26 5.64 -23.58 -10.26
C ASN A 26 5.72 -22.05 -10.08
N VAL A 27 5.41 -21.30 -11.14
CA VAL A 27 5.53 -19.84 -11.18
C VAL A 27 4.15 -19.21 -11.27
N SER A 28 3.85 -18.32 -10.34
CA SER A 28 2.63 -17.52 -10.36
C SER A 28 2.88 -16.20 -11.09
N ARG A 29 2.00 -15.87 -12.04
CA ARG A 29 2.05 -14.62 -12.80
C ARG A 29 0.72 -13.90 -12.75
N LEU A 30 0.78 -12.63 -13.09
CA LEU A 30 -0.34 -11.71 -13.14
C LEU A 30 -0.84 -11.58 -14.59
N GLU A 31 -2.14 -11.73 -14.81
CA GLU A 31 -2.80 -11.42 -16.08
C GLU A 31 -3.78 -10.27 -15.87
N VAL A 32 -3.70 -9.22 -16.72
CA VAL A 32 -4.46 -7.98 -16.58
C VAL A 32 -5.45 -7.83 -17.72
N GLY A 33 -6.70 -7.50 -17.42
CA GLY A 33 -7.71 -7.24 -18.45
C GLY A 33 -7.53 -5.90 -19.17
N PRO A 34 -8.20 -5.69 -20.33
CA PRO A 34 -9.24 -6.53 -20.92
C PRO A 34 -8.68 -7.71 -21.72
N LEU A 35 -8.96 -8.93 -21.29
CA LEU A 35 -8.58 -10.14 -22.02
C LEU A 35 -9.54 -11.29 -21.75
N THR A 36 -9.60 -12.25 -22.68
CA THR A 36 -10.26 -13.54 -22.44
C THR A 36 -9.16 -14.58 -22.23
N PHE A 37 -8.94 -14.96 -20.99
CA PHE A 37 -7.92 -15.91 -20.61
C PHE A 37 -8.43 -17.33 -20.81
N VAL A 38 -7.74 -18.12 -21.63
CA VAL A 38 -8.03 -19.54 -21.82
C VAL A 38 -6.98 -20.33 -21.06
N LYS A 39 -7.39 -20.91 -19.93
CA LYS A 39 -6.54 -21.72 -19.06
C LYS A 39 -6.06 -22.94 -19.83
N GLN A 40 -4.74 -23.17 -19.84
CA GLN A 40 -4.13 -24.39 -20.33
C GLN A 40 -4.14 -25.50 -19.26
N ASP A 41 -3.89 -26.75 -19.67
CA ASP A 41 -3.94 -27.91 -18.77
C ASP A 41 -2.96 -27.80 -17.58
N HIS A 42 -1.76 -27.26 -17.85
CA HIS A 42 -0.71 -27.06 -16.85
C HIS A 42 -0.89 -25.78 -16.02
N GLU A 43 -1.98 -25.04 -16.21
CA GLU A 43 -2.22 -23.77 -15.54
C GLU A 43 -3.34 -23.87 -14.53
N LYS A 44 -3.21 -23.16 -13.42
CA LYS A 44 -4.23 -23.05 -12.39
C LYS A 44 -4.47 -21.59 -12.07
N VAL A 45 -5.71 -21.13 -12.21
CA VAL A 45 -6.10 -19.81 -11.71
C VAL A 45 -6.14 -19.87 -10.19
N LEU A 46 -5.31 -19.05 -9.55
CA LEU A 46 -5.24 -18.91 -8.09
C LEU A 46 -6.20 -17.83 -7.59
N VAL A 47 -6.24 -16.70 -8.29
CA VAL A 47 -7.02 -15.51 -7.92
C VAL A 47 -7.75 -14.98 -9.14
N GLY A 48 -8.99 -14.54 -8.93
CA GLY A 48 -9.73 -13.67 -9.83
C GLY A 48 -10.88 -14.31 -10.64
N PRO A 49 -11.50 -13.52 -11.55
CA PRO A 49 -11.19 -12.13 -11.88
C PRO A 49 -11.52 -11.17 -10.73
N GLU A 50 -10.51 -10.49 -10.18
CA GLU A 50 -10.67 -9.49 -9.12
C GLU A 50 -10.49 -8.08 -9.64
N ARG A 51 -11.13 -7.10 -8.98
CA ARG A 51 -10.99 -5.69 -9.32
C ARG A 51 -9.62 -5.19 -8.90
N MET A 52 -9.00 -4.38 -9.76
CA MET A 52 -7.84 -3.59 -9.38
C MET A 52 -8.17 -2.64 -8.23
N ILE A 53 -7.13 -2.29 -7.47
CA ILE A 53 -7.24 -1.32 -6.41
C ILE A 53 -7.29 0.07 -7.05
N ILE A 54 -8.34 0.81 -6.71
CA ILE A 54 -8.54 2.19 -7.14
C ILE A 54 -8.39 3.07 -5.90
N ILE A 55 -7.41 3.96 -5.90
CA ILE A 55 -7.16 4.90 -4.81
C ILE A 55 -7.66 6.29 -5.25
N PRO A 56 -8.77 6.79 -4.71
CA PRO A 56 -9.26 8.12 -5.02
C PRO A 56 -8.27 9.21 -4.54
N PRO A 57 -8.41 10.46 -5.03
CA PRO A 57 -7.65 11.59 -4.51
C PRO A 57 -7.79 11.71 -2.99
N ARG A 58 -6.70 12.09 -2.32
CA ARG A 58 -6.61 12.21 -0.84
C ARG A 58 -6.88 10.93 -0.05
N HIS A 59 -6.68 9.77 -0.68
CA HIS A 59 -6.71 8.46 -0.01
C HIS A 59 -5.36 7.76 -0.18
N TYR A 60 -5.15 6.72 0.62
CA TYR A 60 -4.01 5.84 0.53
C TYR A 60 -4.42 4.39 0.86
N CYS A 61 -3.58 3.44 0.49
CA CYS A 61 -3.67 2.07 0.98
C CYS A 61 -2.29 1.58 1.39
N VAL A 62 -2.25 0.46 2.12
CA VAL A 62 -0.99 -0.14 2.58
C VAL A 62 -0.88 -1.53 2.00
N VAL A 63 0.18 -1.77 1.22
CA VAL A 63 0.49 -3.06 0.60
C VAL A 63 1.68 -3.68 1.33
N GLU A 64 1.54 -4.92 1.74
CA GLU A 64 2.59 -5.73 2.34
C GLU A 64 3.25 -6.60 1.27
N ASN A 65 4.55 -6.86 1.44
CA ASN A 65 5.39 -7.56 0.47
C ASN A 65 5.40 -6.91 -0.93
N PRO A 66 5.66 -5.61 -1.05
CA PRO A 66 5.56 -4.92 -2.32
C PRO A 66 6.52 -5.48 -3.36
N ALA A 67 6.09 -5.46 -4.63
CA ALA A 67 6.92 -5.87 -5.75
C ALA A 67 8.14 -4.93 -5.90
N VAL A 68 9.33 -5.53 -6.08
CA VAL A 68 10.56 -4.80 -6.37
C VAL A 68 10.44 -4.14 -7.73
N ARG A 69 10.75 -2.84 -7.80
CA ARG A 69 10.74 -2.07 -9.04
C ARG A 69 12.16 -1.61 -9.40
N ASP A 70 12.46 -1.59 -10.70
CA ASP A 70 13.71 -1.06 -11.23
C ASP A 70 13.71 0.48 -11.31
N LYS A 71 14.79 1.07 -11.83
CA LYS A 71 14.92 2.52 -12.01
C LYS A 71 13.86 3.13 -12.94
N ASN A 72 13.21 2.32 -13.77
CA ASN A 72 12.14 2.72 -14.69
C ASN A 72 10.75 2.43 -14.12
N ALA A 73 10.66 2.12 -12.82
CA ALA A 73 9.43 1.71 -12.13
C ALA A 73 8.78 0.42 -12.68
N LYS A 74 9.53 -0.41 -13.42
CA LYS A 74 9.07 -1.72 -13.89
C LYS A 74 9.35 -2.78 -12.84
N VAL A 75 8.41 -3.71 -12.69
CA VAL A 75 8.56 -4.82 -11.74
C VAL A 75 9.69 -5.73 -12.17
N VAL A 76 10.58 -6.03 -11.23
CA VAL A 76 11.72 -6.93 -11.42
C VAL A 76 11.23 -8.36 -11.30
N ILE A 77 11.59 -9.16 -12.30
CA ILE A 77 11.24 -10.58 -12.40
C ILE A 77 12.55 -11.37 -12.24
N ASP A 78 12.49 -12.47 -11.49
CA ASP A 78 13.60 -13.42 -11.36
C ASP A 78 13.81 -14.24 -12.65
N SER A 79 14.94 -14.94 -12.73
CA SER A 79 15.32 -15.87 -13.80
C SER A 79 14.24 -16.92 -14.10
N ASN A 80 13.44 -17.27 -13.10
CA ASN A 80 12.34 -18.23 -13.22
C ASN A 80 11.03 -17.62 -13.75
N GLY A 81 10.96 -16.30 -13.94
CA GLY A 81 9.73 -15.61 -14.36
C GLY A 81 8.81 -15.21 -13.19
N GLN A 82 9.24 -15.39 -11.94
CA GLN A 82 8.49 -14.98 -10.75
C GLN A 82 8.77 -13.52 -10.39
N VAL A 83 7.74 -12.80 -9.96
CA VAL A 83 7.88 -11.43 -9.46
C VAL A 83 8.69 -11.42 -8.17
N LYS A 84 9.71 -10.57 -8.11
CA LYS A 84 10.51 -10.39 -6.89
C LYS A 84 9.77 -9.46 -5.92
N LEU A 85 9.61 -9.88 -4.68
CA LEU A 85 8.95 -9.10 -3.62
C LEU A 85 9.96 -8.65 -2.56
N LEU A 86 9.67 -7.53 -1.91
CA LEU A 86 10.34 -7.10 -0.67
C LEU A 86 9.60 -7.73 0.51
N HIS A 87 9.98 -8.95 0.87
CA HIS A 87 9.33 -9.69 1.95
C HIS A 87 9.42 -8.95 3.29
N SER A 88 8.30 -8.91 4.00
CA SER A 88 8.12 -8.24 5.30
C SER A 88 8.32 -6.72 5.26
N ASP A 89 8.37 -6.11 4.08
CA ASP A 89 8.34 -4.66 3.90
C ASP A 89 6.92 -4.19 3.58
N VAL A 90 6.71 -2.89 3.71
CA VAL A 90 5.43 -2.22 3.52
C VAL A 90 5.58 -1.06 2.55
N ASP A 91 4.63 -0.95 1.62
CA ASP A 91 4.52 0.13 0.65
C ASP A 91 3.20 0.88 0.85
N ILE A 92 3.30 2.21 0.95
CA ILE A 92 2.14 3.09 1.14
C ILE A 92 1.86 3.73 -0.21
N ARG A 93 0.74 3.32 -0.83
CA ARG A 93 0.34 3.80 -2.16
C ARG A 93 -0.68 4.91 -2.02
N PHE A 94 -0.46 6.01 -2.72
CA PHE A 94 -1.37 7.15 -2.79
C PHE A 94 -2.21 7.09 -4.08
N ALA A 95 -2.98 8.14 -4.35
CA ALA A 95 -3.77 8.27 -5.57
C ALA A 95 -2.89 8.10 -6.83
N GLN A 96 -3.21 7.08 -7.62
CA GLN A 96 -2.52 6.72 -8.86
C GLN A 96 -3.47 5.94 -9.78
N GLU A 97 -3.01 5.60 -10.98
CA GLU A 97 -3.76 4.74 -11.90
C GLU A 97 -4.14 3.41 -11.23
N PRO A 98 -5.33 2.84 -11.52
CA PRO A 98 -5.76 1.56 -10.97
C PRO A 98 -4.70 0.49 -11.17
N PHE A 99 -4.36 -0.22 -10.09
CA PHE A 99 -3.28 -1.20 -10.12
C PHE A 99 -3.74 -2.56 -9.58
N PRO A 100 -3.24 -3.65 -10.16
CA PRO A 100 -3.41 -4.98 -9.60
C PRO A 100 -2.43 -5.23 -8.45
N LEU A 101 -2.72 -6.22 -7.62
CA LEU A 101 -1.72 -6.80 -6.73
C LEU A 101 -0.95 -7.88 -7.49
N TYR A 102 0.37 -7.92 -7.34
CA TYR A 102 1.18 -9.02 -7.86
C TYR A 102 1.04 -10.27 -6.98
N PRO A 103 1.29 -11.49 -7.51
CA PRO A 103 1.27 -12.70 -6.70
C PRO A 103 2.19 -12.57 -5.47
N GLY A 104 1.60 -12.66 -4.28
CA GLY A 104 2.29 -12.52 -2.99
C GLY A 104 2.25 -11.12 -2.36
N GLU A 105 1.86 -10.08 -3.10
CA GLU A 105 1.47 -8.80 -2.50
C GLU A 105 0.14 -8.98 -1.74
N ILE A 106 0.02 -8.33 -0.57
CA ILE A 106 -1.18 -8.40 0.26
C ILE A 106 -1.66 -6.98 0.57
N LEU A 107 -2.95 -6.72 0.35
CA LEU A 107 -3.55 -5.45 0.77
C LEU A 107 -3.77 -5.48 2.29
N LYS A 108 -2.81 -4.95 3.03
CA LYS A 108 -2.83 -4.91 4.50
C LYS A 108 -3.86 -3.92 5.04
N GLN A 109 -3.90 -2.72 4.44
CA GLN A 109 -4.90 -1.71 4.78
C GLN A 109 -5.65 -1.32 3.50
N ASN A 110 -6.98 -1.44 3.56
CA ASN A 110 -7.86 -0.99 2.48
C ASN A 110 -7.73 0.52 2.24
N VAL A 111 -8.27 0.97 1.12
CA VAL A 111 -8.28 2.38 0.72
C VAL A 111 -8.91 3.23 1.83
N THR A 112 -8.11 4.09 2.44
CA THR A 112 -8.45 4.90 3.61
C THR A 112 -8.16 6.38 3.30
N PRO A 113 -8.99 7.34 3.74
CA PRO A 113 -8.70 8.76 3.56
C PRO A 113 -7.45 9.19 4.32
N LEU A 114 -6.70 10.14 3.76
CA LEU A 114 -5.57 10.78 4.45
C LEU A 114 -6.06 11.60 5.64
N LYS A 115 -5.25 11.64 6.70
CA LYS A 115 -5.61 12.36 7.91
C LYS A 115 -5.37 13.87 7.72
N VAL A 116 -6.45 14.65 7.75
CA VAL A 116 -6.38 16.12 7.71
C VAL A 116 -6.30 16.64 9.13
N ILE A 117 -5.31 17.50 9.39
CA ILE A 117 -5.05 18.12 10.68
C ILE A 117 -5.49 19.58 10.61
N GLU A 118 -6.37 19.96 11.52
CA GLU A 118 -6.93 21.30 11.64
C GLU A 118 -5.91 22.31 12.20
N PRO A 119 -6.12 23.63 12.01
CA PRO A 119 -5.36 24.64 12.73
C PRO A 119 -5.42 24.40 14.24
N ASN A 120 -4.35 24.79 14.96
CA ASN A 120 -4.23 24.56 16.42
C ASN A 120 -4.28 23.08 16.84
N CYS A 121 -4.10 22.14 15.91
CA CYS A 121 -3.91 20.72 16.19
C CYS A 121 -2.56 20.25 15.66
N ALA A 122 -2.03 19.18 16.25
CA ALA A 122 -0.83 18.50 15.77
C ALA A 122 -0.98 16.97 15.92
N LEU A 123 -0.23 16.20 15.15
CA LEU A 123 -0.03 14.78 15.40
C LEU A 123 1.30 14.59 16.13
N ARG A 124 1.28 13.82 17.21
CA ARG A 124 2.49 13.26 17.80
C ARG A 124 2.86 12.01 17.03
N LEU A 125 4.02 12.05 16.42
CA LEU A 125 4.59 11.00 15.59
C LEU A 125 5.77 10.40 16.35
N ARG A 126 5.96 9.08 16.21
CA ARG A 126 7.12 8.36 16.74
C ARG A 126 7.76 7.55 15.62
N ALA A 127 9.06 7.69 15.45
CA ALA A 127 9.85 6.90 14.52
C ALA A 127 9.97 5.45 15.02
N VAL A 128 9.62 4.48 14.18
CA VAL A 128 9.74 3.04 14.47
C VAL A 128 11.09 2.51 13.99
N LEU A 129 11.64 3.10 12.93
CA LEU A 129 12.91 2.74 12.30
C LEU A 129 13.74 4.00 12.04
N ASP A 130 15.04 3.83 11.86
CA ASP A 130 15.93 4.91 11.44
C ASP A 130 15.63 5.30 9.98
N PHE A 131 15.44 6.59 9.72
CA PHE A 131 15.25 7.10 8.36
C PHE A 131 15.74 8.54 8.21
N THR A 132 15.88 8.97 6.96
CA THR A 132 16.21 10.36 6.64
C THR A 132 14.95 11.08 6.20
N ASP A 133 14.63 12.20 6.83
CA ASP A 133 13.48 13.03 6.47
C ASP A 133 13.72 13.86 5.19
N GLU A 134 12.69 14.51 4.67
CA GLU A 134 12.71 15.37 3.47
C GLU A 134 13.72 16.54 3.59
N ASN A 135 14.09 16.92 4.81
CA ASN A 135 15.08 17.97 5.09
C ASN A 135 16.51 17.41 5.27
N ASP A 136 16.78 16.19 4.81
CA ASP A 136 18.06 15.47 5.00
C ASP A 136 18.46 15.27 6.48
N GLN A 137 17.50 15.36 7.39
CA GLN A 137 17.72 15.12 8.80
C GLN A 137 17.58 13.63 9.12
N GLN A 138 18.60 13.06 9.79
CA GLN A 138 18.53 11.70 10.29
C GLN A 138 17.64 11.65 11.55
N ILE A 139 16.57 10.87 11.47
CA ILE A 139 15.66 10.58 12.58
C ILE A 139 15.94 9.15 13.02
N ARG A 140 16.14 8.94 14.33
CA ARG A 140 16.43 7.64 14.91
C ARG A 140 15.16 6.99 15.42
N ALA A 141 15.14 5.66 15.44
CA ALA A 141 14.07 4.89 16.04
C ALA A 141 13.85 5.32 17.51
N GLY A 142 12.59 5.57 17.86
CA GLY A 142 12.18 6.09 19.16
C GLY A 142 12.08 7.62 19.24
N ASP A 143 12.60 8.36 18.26
CA ASP A 143 12.46 9.82 18.23
C ASP A 143 10.97 10.21 18.08
N GLU A 144 10.56 11.22 18.84
CA GLU A 144 9.20 11.78 18.78
C GLU A 144 9.23 13.19 18.21
N PHE A 145 8.28 13.48 17.33
CA PHE A 145 8.15 14.78 16.69
C PHE A 145 6.68 15.11 16.37
N LEU A 146 6.43 16.37 16.02
CA LEU A 146 5.09 16.88 15.77
C LEU A 146 4.89 17.19 14.29
N PHE A 147 3.74 16.77 13.75
CA PHE A 147 3.20 17.33 12.51
C PHE A 147 2.13 18.36 12.86
N CYS A 148 2.45 19.64 12.71
CA CYS A 148 1.56 20.75 13.04
C CYS A 148 0.59 21.06 11.88
N GLY A 149 -0.69 21.23 12.19
CA GLY A 149 -1.69 21.71 11.23
C GLY A 149 -1.62 23.22 10.97
N PRO A 150 -2.33 23.74 9.96
CA PRO A 150 -3.23 23.00 9.06
C PRO A 150 -2.47 22.24 7.96
N GLY A 151 -2.81 20.98 7.73
CA GLY A 151 -2.14 20.17 6.71
C GLY A 151 -2.72 18.77 6.57
N THR A 152 -2.43 18.10 5.46
CA THR A 152 -2.76 16.68 5.27
C THR A 152 -1.52 15.85 5.60
N TYR A 153 -1.63 14.98 6.58
CA TYR A 153 -0.56 14.07 6.95
C TYR A 153 -0.44 12.95 5.92
N LEU A 154 0.76 12.78 5.36
CA LEU A 154 1.12 11.68 4.49
C LEU A 154 1.78 10.57 5.33
N PRO A 155 1.14 9.41 5.50
CA PRO A 155 1.71 8.31 6.27
C PRO A 155 3.02 7.81 5.64
N ARG A 156 3.98 7.47 6.49
CA ARG A 156 5.26 6.85 6.11
C ARG A 156 5.41 5.51 6.81
N LYS A 157 6.13 4.57 6.20
CA LYS A 157 6.25 3.20 6.73
C LYS A 157 7.10 3.15 8.00
N GLU A 158 8.03 4.09 8.15
CA GLU A 158 8.96 4.21 9.27
C GLU A 158 8.36 4.97 10.46
N VAL A 159 7.17 5.57 10.31
CA VAL A 159 6.58 6.48 11.29
C VAL A 159 5.24 5.94 11.80
N SER A 160 5.07 5.96 13.11
CA SER A 160 3.82 5.62 13.79
C SER A 160 3.12 6.88 14.31
N VAL A 161 1.79 6.91 14.21
CA VAL A 161 0.96 8.00 14.75
C VAL A 161 0.52 7.61 16.16
N GLU A 162 1.00 8.33 17.16
CA GLU A 162 0.73 8.04 18.57
C GLU A 162 -0.57 8.71 19.03
N GLU A 163 -0.67 10.03 18.88
CA GLU A 163 -1.84 10.79 19.34
C GLU A 163 -2.05 12.07 18.52
N GLN A 164 -3.24 12.65 18.64
CA GLN A 164 -3.55 13.97 18.11
C GLN A 164 -3.66 14.96 19.28
N ILE A 165 -2.81 15.97 19.27
CA ILE A 165 -2.71 17.00 20.29
C ILE A 165 -3.48 18.24 19.82
N LYS A 166 -4.22 18.87 20.73
CA LYS A 166 -4.88 20.17 20.52
C LYS A 166 -4.13 21.24 21.30
N ALA A 167 -4.00 22.43 20.72
CA ALA A 167 -3.39 23.56 21.39
C ALA A 167 -4.24 24.01 22.58
N VAL A 168 -3.57 24.42 23.66
CA VAL A 168 -4.21 25.04 24.81
C VAL A 168 -4.31 26.54 24.54
N ILE A 169 -5.53 27.07 24.51
CA ILE A 169 -5.78 28.51 24.30
C ILE A 169 -5.72 29.21 25.65
N LEU A 170 -4.80 30.17 25.80
CA LEU A 170 -4.67 30.99 27.00
C LEU A 170 -5.42 32.31 26.85
N LYS A 171 -6.30 32.62 27.80
CA LYS A 171 -6.98 33.91 27.90
C LYS A 171 -6.13 34.93 28.68
N PRO A 172 -6.50 36.23 28.67
CA PRO A 172 -5.85 37.21 29.54
C PRO A 172 -5.87 36.74 31.00
N ASN A 173 -4.74 36.87 31.69
CA ASN A 173 -4.51 36.41 33.07
C ASN A 173 -4.51 34.88 33.29
N GLU A 174 -4.43 34.06 32.23
CA GLU A 174 -4.20 32.61 32.34
C GLU A 174 -2.74 32.25 32.01
N ALA A 175 -2.25 31.13 32.57
CA ALA A 175 -0.93 30.58 32.26
C ALA A 175 -1.00 29.06 32.14
N VAL A 176 -0.19 28.48 31.24
CA VAL A 176 -0.01 27.03 31.13
C VAL A 176 1.21 26.60 31.92
N ARG A 177 1.05 25.56 32.77
CA ARG A 177 2.18 24.93 33.45
C ARG A 177 2.57 23.67 32.69
N LEU A 178 3.76 23.69 32.11
CA LEU A 178 4.39 22.50 31.54
C LEU A 178 5.22 21.80 32.62
N ARG A 179 5.39 20.49 32.50
CA ARG A 179 6.18 19.66 33.42
C ARG A 179 7.51 19.31 32.78
#